data_AF-X0LH72-F1
#
_entry.id   AF-X0LH72-F1
#
_cell.length_a   1.000
_cell.length_b   1.000
_cell.length_c   1.000
_cell.angle_alpha   90.00
_cell.angle_beta   90.00
_cell.angle_gamma   90.00
#
_symmetry.space_group_name_H-M   'P 1'
#
loop_
_entity.id
_entity.type
_entity.pdbx_description
1 polymer ?
#
loop_
_entity_poly.entity_id
_entity_poly.type
_entity_poly.pdbx_seq_one_letter_code
_entity_poly.pdbx_strand_id
1 'polypeptide(L)'
;MRWYSLYAEARLDILDFVANSTIHEKGSIARYACVSREWQDWFEIFTFKRVEISPSDIMPFITAFLNLRRRKYLQCIGVRPDLPIHKHNRDPFLDRDKFVNIHQQMQALAQKPPTLYGNYPLLKQQEEENNYAFTIILRGLFMELFQWRVEDCHQEGIELEIIADCESHWQKTAGEYRELNPPSDTGHRNFYNSLSSELQIFHAPPYHGHQVLHDGELDFHFWLKLDVPFGGELGPKVDVISGLSILRRTVRHFDPEAIAHIISLLPRLRALRWEVRPHAHWEAEHKFHHHLRSLLFALPPSMDKVKIQQQPTSKPLNSPGPSEHLPGLGPRLILSCPYLTNIYMDISVDVAKFFGMRHRLQNIQYACIRTNQALLNEFPNTSNQLFGWIGKAVSTMPKLRALCVFNINDTVACVINCHVERESFKVVVHCSWPFDVRDDTKARWRKAGGQQPDESVRLVLEDSYVTVKHEIMLQQQWHSGLC
;
A
#
# COMPACT_ATOMS: atom_id res chain seq x y z
N MET A 1 -1.36 50.74 -13.44
CA MET A 1 -0.02 50.15 -13.59
C MET A 1 -0.16 48.94 -14.53
N ARG A 2 0.76 48.72 -15.50
CA ARG A 2 0.64 47.58 -16.44
C ARG A 2 1.49 46.41 -15.90
N TRP A 3 1.06 45.16 -16.09
CA TRP A 3 1.83 43.99 -15.60
C TRP A 3 3.29 44.02 -16.06
N TYR A 4 3.53 44.26 -17.35
CA TYR A 4 4.87 44.34 -17.94
C TYR A 4 5.65 45.62 -17.59
N SER A 5 5.10 46.54 -16.79
CA SER A 5 5.88 47.65 -16.23
C SER A 5 6.54 47.31 -14.89
N LEU A 6 6.29 46.12 -14.35
CA LEU A 6 6.97 45.60 -13.15
C LEU A 6 8.30 44.93 -13.53
N TYR A 7 9.29 45.03 -12.64
CA TYR A 7 10.54 44.28 -12.75
C TYR A 7 10.28 42.77 -12.70
N ALA A 8 11.16 41.97 -13.32
CA ALA A 8 10.97 40.53 -13.44
C ALA A 8 10.86 39.83 -12.07
N GLU A 9 11.68 40.24 -11.10
CA GLU A 9 11.66 39.75 -9.72
C GLU A 9 10.30 39.98 -9.05
N ALA A 10 9.78 41.22 -9.12
CA ALA A 10 8.47 41.53 -8.56
C ALA A 10 7.33 40.73 -9.23
N ARG A 11 7.44 40.45 -10.54
CA ARG A 11 6.47 39.59 -11.24
C ARG A 11 6.54 38.15 -10.75
N LEU A 12 7.73 37.60 -10.56
CA LEU A 12 7.93 36.25 -10.01
C LEU A 12 7.40 36.15 -8.57
N ASP A 13 7.72 37.10 -7.71
CA ASP A 13 7.22 37.14 -6.33
C ASP A 13 5.69 37.16 -6.27
N ILE A 14 5.04 37.91 -7.15
CA ILE A 14 3.57 37.92 -7.25
C ILE A 14 3.04 36.57 -7.72
N LEU A 15 3.67 35.96 -8.74
CA LEU A 15 3.26 34.65 -9.25
C LEU A 15 3.41 33.56 -8.18
N ASP A 16 4.52 33.57 -7.43
CA ASP A 16 4.77 32.69 -6.29
C ASP A 16 3.75 32.91 -5.17
N PHE A 17 3.48 34.16 -4.82
CA PHE A 17 2.47 34.50 -3.81
C PHE A 17 1.09 33.98 -4.22
N VAL A 18 0.67 34.17 -5.47
CA VAL A 18 -0.62 33.69 -5.97
C VAL A 18 -0.69 32.16 -5.98
N ALA A 19 0.37 31.49 -6.44
CA ALA A 19 0.44 30.03 -6.43
C ALA A 19 0.32 29.48 -5.01
N ASN A 20 1.15 29.97 -4.08
CA ASN A 20 1.17 29.51 -2.70
C ASN A 20 -0.16 29.80 -2.00
N SER A 21 -0.72 31.00 -2.14
CA SER A 21 -1.99 31.37 -1.50
C SER A 21 -3.13 30.51 -2.00
N THR A 22 -3.23 30.29 -3.32
CA THR A 22 -4.30 29.47 -3.90
C THR A 22 -4.17 27.99 -3.51
N ILE A 23 -2.95 27.46 -3.47
CA ILE A 23 -2.68 26.08 -3.03
C ILE A 23 -3.07 25.90 -1.56
N HIS A 24 -2.73 26.87 -0.69
CA HIS A 24 -3.13 26.86 0.72
C HIS A 24 -4.65 26.91 0.90
N GLU A 25 -5.35 27.68 0.07
CA GLU A 25 -6.81 27.77 0.07
C GLU A 25 -7.50 26.59 -0.63
N LYS A 26 -6.74 25.59 -1.11
CA LYS A 26 -7.24 24.45 -1.91
C LYS A 26 -8.01 24.88 -3.17
N GLY A 27 -7.70 26.05 -3.72
CA GLY A 27 -8.27 26.57 -4.96
C GLY A 27 -7.63 25.94 -6.20
N SER A 28 -8.33 25.99 -7.34
CA SER A 28 -7.78 25.57 -8.62
C SER A 28 -6.90 26.66 -9.23
N ILE A 29 -5.61 26.36 -9.36
CA ILE A 29 -4.61 27.26 -9.99
C ILE A 29 -4.68 27.27 -11.53
N ALA A 30 -5.39 26.32 -12.14
CA ALA A 30 -5.40 26.13 -13.60
C ALA A 30 -5.92 27.36 -14.35
N ARG A 31 -6.85 28.12 -13.74
CA ARG A 31 -7.42 29.34 -14.35
C ARG A 31 -6.37 30.42 -14.60
N TYR A 32 -5.31 30.46 -13.79
CA TYR A 32 -4.26 31.47 -13.90
C TYR A 32 -3.37 31.24 -15.13
N ALA A 33 -3.30 29.99 -15.63
CA ALA A 33 -2.59 29.68 -16.86
C ALA A 33 -3.22 30.33 -18.11
N CYS A 34 -4.46 30.83 -18.02
CA CYS A 34 -5.15 31.49 -19.14
C CYS A 34 -4.90 33.00 -19.23
N VAL A 35 -4.18 33.61 -18.26
CA VAL A 35 -4.04 35.07 -18.16
C VAL A 35 -3.10 35.64 -19.24
N SER A 36 -1.94 35.01 -19.41
CA SER A 36 -0.91 35.40 -20.38
C SER A 36 0.06 34.26 -20.60
N ARG A 37 0.95 34.33 -21.61
CA ARG A 37 1.98 33.31 -21.83
C ARG A 37 2.95 33.18 -20.65
N GLU A 38 3.30 34.28 -20.00
CA GLU A 38 4.19 34.26 -18.81
C GLU A 38 3.52 33.53 -17.64
N TRP A 39 2.23 33.80 -17.42
CA TRP A 39 1.46 33.13 -16.38
C TRP A 39 1.25 31.65 -16.73
N GLN A 40 0.94 31.35 -17.99
CA GLN A 40 0.81 29.99 -18.49
C GLN A 40 2.06 29.17 -18.18
N ASP A 41 3.23 29.67 -18.58
CA ASP A 41 4.50 29.00 -18.38
C ASP A 41 4.81 28.71 -16.92
N TRP A 42 4.41 29.59 -16.01
CA TRP A 42 4.60 29.45 -14.57
C TRP A 42 3.59 28.48 -13.93
N PHE A 43 2.30 28.70 -14.14
CA PHE A 43 1.24 27.93 -13.48
C PHE A 43 1.07 26.52 -14.07
N GLU A 44 1.44 26.29 -15.32
CA GLU A 44 1.41 24.95 -15.93
C GLU A 44 2.38 23.97 -15.24
N ILE A 45 3.48 24.46 -14.65
CA ILE A 45 4.43 23.64 -13.88
C ILE A 45 3.69 22.95 -12.74
N PHE A 46 2.88 23.70 -11.99
CA PHE A 46 2.12 23.20 -10.85
C PHE A 46 0.87 22.43 -11.29
N THR A 47 0.19 22.91 -12.33
CA THR A 47 -1.06 22.31 -12.84
C THR A 47 -0.82 20.92 -13.42
N PHE A 48 0.26 20.74 -14.19
CA PHE A 48 0.59 19.46 -14.81
C PHE A 48 1.56 18.60 -13.99
N LYS A 49 2.02 19.08 -12.83
CA LYS A 49 2.89 18.30 -11.93
C LYS A 49 2.29 16.94 -11.61
N ARG A 50 1.00 16.92 -11.32
CA ARG A 50 0.24 15.72 -10.99
C ARG A 50 -1.12 15.77 -11.65
N VAL A 51 -1.43 14.76 -12.44
CA VAL A 51 -2.70 14.65 -13.16
C VAL A 51 -3.39 13.37 -12.75
N GLU A 52 -4.66 13.47 -12.37
CA GLU A 52 -5.50 12.29 -12.15
C GLU A 52 -6.42 12.12 -13.36
N ILE A 53 -6.51 10.90 -13.88
CA ILE A 53 -7.31 10.56 -15.05
C ILE A 53 -8.25 9.41 -14.72
N SER A 54 -9.46 9.51 -15.25
CA SER A 54 -10.43 8.43 -15.38
C SER A 54 -10.57 8.02 -16.86
N PRO A 55 -11.35 6.98 -17.23
CA PRO A 55 -11.49 6.58 -18.62
C PRO A 55 -11.98 7.70 -19.54
N SER A 56 -12.84 8.60 -19.05
CA SER A 56 -13.32 9.76 -19.82
C SER A 56 -12.24 10.81 -20.06
N ASP A 57 -11.17 10.82 -19.26
CA ASP A 57 -10.12 11.84 -19.31
C ASP A 57 -8.94 11.43 -20.19
N ILE A 58 -8.93 10.21 -20.74
CA ILE A 58 -7.84 9.71 -21.60
C ILE A 58 -7.62 10.65 -22.80
N MET A 59 -8.68 11.00 -23.54
CA MET A 59 -8.54 11.86 -24.73
C MET A 59 -8.12 13.31 -24.39
N PRO A 60 -8.71 13.97 -23.37
CA PRO A 60 -8.20 15.23 -22.85
C PRO A 60 -6.72 15.16 -22.42
N PHE A 61 -6.32 14.09 -21.75
CA PHE A 61 -4.93 13.86 -21.33
C PHE A 61 -3.99 13.81 -22.53
N ILE A 62 -4.28 12.97 -23.53
CA ILE A 62 -3.48 12.86 -24.76
C ILE A 62 -3.34 14.24 -25.41
N THR A 63 -4.46 14.95 -25.57
CA THR A 63 -4.49 16.29 -26.19
C THR A 63 -3.64 17.30 -25.41
N ALA A 64 -3.72 17.29 -24.08
CA ALA A 64 -2.96 18.19 -23.23
C ALA A 64 -1.45 17.96 -23.35
N PHE A 65 -1.01 16.71 -23.49
CA PHE A 65 0.40 16.30 -23.54
C PHE A 65 0.97 16.12 -24.96
N LEU A 66 0.23 16.53 -26.00
CA LEU A 66 0.81 16.82 -27.31
C LEU A 66 1.87 17.93 -27.24
N ASN A 67 1.72 18.85 -26.29
CA ASN A 67 2.77 19.83 -25.96
C ASN A 67 3.87 19.16 -25.13
N LEU A 68 4.99 18.84 -25.77
CA LEU A 68 6.14 18.17 -25.16
C LEU A 68 6.69 18.90 -23.92
N ARG A 69 6.53 20.23 -23.81
CA ARG A 69 6.98 20.99 -22.64
C ARG A 69 6.25 20.54 -21.37
N ARG A 70 4.96 20.20 -21.47
CA ARG A 70 4.15 19.76 -20.32
C ARG A 70 4.57 18.39 -19.81
N ARG A 71 5.10 17.51 -20.67
CA ARG A 71 5.66 16.20 -20.25
C ARG A 71 6.83 16.34 -19.28
N LYS A 72 7.59 17.46 -19.36
CA LYS A 72 8.66 17.78 -18.42
C LYS A 72 8.17 18.23 -17.05
N TYR A 73 6.93 18.69 -16.95
CA TYR A 73 6.32 19.09 -15.69
C TYR A 73 5.70 17.90 -14.96
N LEU A 74 5.20 16.92 -15.71
CA LEU A 74 4.51 15.76 -15.18
C LEU A 74 5.44 14.87 -14.37
N GLN A 75 5.13 14.77 -13.08
CA GLN A 75 5.83 13.90 -12.13
C GLN A 75 4.96 12.72 -11.72
N CYS A 76 3.63 12.86 -11.75
CA CYS A 76 2.73 11.79 -11.33
C CYS A 76 1.44 11.71 -12.15
N ILE A 77 1.08 10.50 -12.57
CA ILE A 77 -0.20 10.15 -13.19
C ILE A 77 -0.98 9.28 -12.21
N GLY A 78 -2.09 9.81 -11.71
CA GLY A 78 -3.07 9.04 -10.95
C GLY A 78 -4.12 8.42 -11.84
N VAL A 79 -4.22 7.11 -11.90
CA VAL A 79 -5.21 6.38 -12.70
C VAL A 79 -6.34 5.91 -11.81
N ARG A 80 -7.53 6.46 -12.03
CA ARG A 80 -8.76 6.07 -11.34
C ARG A 80 -9.60 5.19 -12.27
N PRO A 81 -9.62 3.85 -12.08
CA PRO A 81 -10.55 3.01 -12.82
C PRO A 81 -11.98 3.38 -12.48
N ASP A 82 -12.82 3.54 -13.50
CA ASP A 82 -14.25 3.74 -13.34
C ASP A 82 -14.92 2.37 -13.15
N LEU A 83 -14.82 1.83 -11.93
CA LEU A 83 -15.38 0.51 -11.63
C LEU A 83 -16.91 0.59 -11.58
N PRO A 84 -17.61 -0.37 -12.23
CA PRO A 84 -19.05 -0.35 -12.33
C PRO A 84 -19.74 -0.43 -10.96
N ILE A 85 -20.83 0.33 -10.82
CA ILE A 85 -21.67 0.31 -9.63
C ILE A 85 -22.71 -0.80 -9.78
N HIS A 86 -22.50 -1.88 -9.04
CA HIS A 86 -23.43 -3.01 -9.03
C HIS A 86 -24.63 -2.74 -8.12
N LYS A 87 -25.85 -2.91 -8.64
CA LYS A 87 -27.10 -2.79 -7.88
C LYS A 87 -27.43 -4.10 -7.16
N HIS A 88 -28.24 -4.00 -6.09
CA HIS A 88 -28.82 -5.19 -5.44
C HIS A 88 -29.74 -5.92 -6.42
N ASN A 89 -29.35 -7.13 -6.79
CA ASN A 89 -30.21 -7.99 -7.58
C ASN A 89 -30.87 -9.00 -6.67
N ARG A 90 -32.20 -9.08 -6.71
CA ARG A 90 -32.96 -10.12 -6.00
C ARG A 90 -32.60 -11.45 -6.64
N ASP A 91 -31.99 -12.35 -5.88
CA ASP A 91 -31.87 -13.75 -6.29
C ASP A 91 -33.28 -14.36 -6.30
N PRO A 92 -33.79 -14.87 -7.44
CA PRO A 92 -35.12 -15.48 -7.52
C PRO A 92 -35.25 -16.77 -6.71
N PHE A 93 -34.14 -17.37 -6.26
CA PHE A 93 -34.12 -18.61 -5.47
C PHE A 93 -34.10 -18.38 -3.94
N LEU A 94 -33.95 -17.13 -3.49
CA LEU A 94 -33.98 -16.75 -2.07
C LEU A 94 -35.25 -15.96 -1.75
N ASP A 95 -35.63 -15.90 -0.47
CA ASP A 95 -36.90 -15.32 0.02
C ASP A 95 -37.21 -13.93 -0.58
N ARG A 96 -38.50 -13.57 -0.69
CA ARG A 96 -38.96 -12.30 -1.26
C ARG A 96 -38.45 -11.07 -0.50
N ASP A 97 -37.94 -11.26 0.73
CA ASP A 97 -37.27 -10.22 1.50
C ASP A 97 -35.83 -9.99 1.03
N LYS A 98 -35.60 -8.79 0.47
CA LYS A 98 -34.31 -8.33 -0.05
C LYS A 98 -33.19 -8.41 1.00
N PHE A 99 -33.49 -8.19 2.28
CA PHE A 99 -32.48 -8.17 3.35
C PHE A 99 -32.06 -9.58 3.76
N VAL A 100 -33.00 -10.52 3.85
CA VAL A 100 -32.72 -11.95 4.13
C VAL A 100 -31.78 -12.52 3.06
N ASN A 101 -32.05 -12.18 1.80
CA ASN A 101 -31.24 -12.58 0.66
C ASN A 101 -29.79 -12.05 0.75
N ILE A 102 -29.62 -10.75 1.00
CA ILE A 102 -28.29 -10.12 1.17
C ILE A 102 -27.54 -10.75 2.36
N HIS A 103 -28.21 -10.97 3.48
CA HIS A 103 -27.61 -11.57 4.66
C HIS A 103 -27.09 -12.99 4.37
N GLN A 104 -27.89 -13.82 3.72
CA GLN A 104 -27.49 -15.18 3.33
C GLN A 104 -26.31 -15.19 2.35
N GLN A 105 -26.28 -14.25 1.40
CA GLN A 105 -25.15 -14.09 0.47
C GLN A 105 -23.87 -13.66 1.21
N MET A 106 -23.95 -12.68 2.11
CA MET A 106 -22.80 -12.24 2.90
C MET A 106 -22.27 -13.35 3.82
N GLN A 107 -23.16 -14.13 4.45
CA GLN A 107 -22.75 -15.30 5.24
C GLN A 107 -22.07 -16.37 4.38
N ALA A 108 -22.59 -16.64 3.18
CA ALA A 108 -21.97 -17.59 2.26
C ALA A 108 -20.58 -17.12 1.80
N LEU A 109 -20.44 -15.82 1.47
CA LEU A 109 -19.18 -15.19 1.09
C LEU A 109 -18.14 -15.22 2.21
N ALA A 110 -18.56 -15.02 3.45
CA ALA A 110 -17.69 -15.09 4.61
C ALA A 110 -17.19 -16.52 4.92
N GLN A 111 -17.93 -17.56 4.51
CA GLN A 111 -17.65 -18.95 4.94
C GLN A 111 -16.79 -19.77 3.98
N LYS A 112 -16.85 -19.59 2.64
CA LYS A 112 -16.09 -20.45 1.68
C LYS A 112 -15.87 -19.81 0.29
N PRO A 113 -14.63 -19.67 -0.21
CA PRO A 113 -14.33 -19.23 -1.59
C PRO A 113 -14.63 -20.20 -2.77
N PRO A 114 -14.40 -21.54 -2.69
CA PRO A 114 -14.35 -22.36 -3.91
C PRO A 114 -15.69 -22.65 -4.59
N THR A 115 -16.79 -22.67 -3.83
CA THR A 115 -18.14 -22.99 -4.36
C THR A 115 -18.97 -21.75 -4.68
N LEU A 116 -18.43 -20.54 -4.50
CA LEU A 116 -19.18 -19.29 -4.64
C LEU A 116 -19.71 -19.06 -6.05
N TYR A 117 -18.87 -19.21 -7.07
CA TYR A 117 -19.28 -18.90 -8.44
C TYR A 117 -20.31 -19.86 -9.02
N GLY A 118 -20.36 -21.11 -8.52
CA GLY A 118 -21.38 -22.08 -8.91
C GLY A 118 -22.76 -21.74 -8.32
N ASN A 119 -22.79 -21.19 -7.11
CA ASN A 119 -24.02 -20.83 -6.41
C ASN A 119 -24.46 -19.39 -6.67
N TYR A 120 -23.54 -18.52 -7.10
CA TYR A 120 -23.78 -17.09 -7.29
C TYR A 120 -23.14 -16.59 -8.61
N PRO A 121 -23.70 -16.95 -9.78
CA PRO A 121 -23.15 -16.57 -11.09
C PRO A 121 -23.03 -15.05 -11.31
N LEU A 122 -23.89 -14.26 -10.65
CA LEU A 122 -23.84 -12.80 -10.71
C LEU A 122 -22.57 -12.23 -10.06
N LEU A 123 -22.02 -12.87 -9.02
CA LEU A 123 -20.75 -12.45 -8.43
C LEU A 123 -19.59 -12.58 -9.43
N LYS A 124 -19.63 -13.63 -10.25
CA LYS A 124 -18.65 -13.84 -11.31
C LYS A 124 -18.72 -12.70 -12.32
N GLN A 125 -19.93 -12.35 -12.76
CA GLN A 125 -20.15 -11.25 -13.69
C GLN A 125 -19.65 -9.92 -13.12
N GLN A 126 -19.95 -9.61 -11.85
CA GLN A 126 -19.46 -8.38 -11.20
C GLN A 126 -17.93 -8.31 -11.17
N GLU A 127 -17.26 -9.43 -10.90
CA GLU A 127 -15.80 -9.51 -10.93
C GLU A 127 -15.25 -9.32 -12.34
N GLU A 128 -15.85 -9.96 -13.35
CA GLU A 128 -15.47 -9.80 -14.77
C GLU A 128 -15.60 -8.34 -15.22
N GLU A 129 -16.72 -7.67 -14.91
CA GLU A 129 -16.95 -6.27 -15.26
C GLU A 129 -15.96 -5.33 -14.55
N ASN A 130 -15.64 -5.57 -13.27
CA ASN A 130 -14.62 -4.80 -12.54
C ASN A 130 -13.22 -5.00 -13.13
N ASN A 131 -12.85 -6.24 -13.47
CA ASN A 131 -11.56 -6.58 -14.07
C ASN A 131 -11.42 -5.96 -15.46
N TYR A 132 -12.47 -6.00 -16.27
CA TYR A 132 -12.51 -5.36 -17.58
C TYR A 132 -12.30 -3.84 -17.47
N ALA A 133 -13.04 -3.17 -16.59
CA ALA A 133 -12.92 -1.74 -16.35
C ALA A 133 -11.51 -1.35 -15.86
N PHE A 134 -10.91 -2.16 -14.99
CA PHE A 134 -9.54 -1.97 -14.53
C PHE A 134 -8.50 -2.15 -15.65
N THR A 135 -8.65 -3.18 -16.48
CA THR A 135 -7.74 -3.44 -17.61
C THR A 135 -7.81 -2.35 -18.67
N ILE A 136 -9.02 -1.91 -19.05
CA ILE A 136 -9.18 -1.07 -20.25
C ILE A 136 -8.56 0.32 -20.07
N ILE A 137 -8.68 0.92 -18.89
CA ILE A 137 -8.07 2.23 -18.60
C ILE A 137 -6.54 2.14 -18.60
N LEU A 138 -5.98 1.10 -17.98
CA LEU A 138 -4.54 0.88 -17.94
C LEU A 138 -4.00 0.63 -19.35
N ARG A 139 -4.70 -0.19 -20.15
CA ARG A 139 -4.34 -0.46 -21.54
C ARG A 139 -4.33 0.82 -22.37
N GLY A 140 -5.37 1.65 -22.26
CA GLY A 140 -5.44 2.94 -22.95
C GLY A 140 -4.27 3.86 -22.59
N LEU A 141 -3.95 3.97 -21.29
CA LEU A 141 -2.81 4.75 -20.84
C LEU A 141 -1.47 4.20 -21.33
N PHE A 142 -1.26 2.88 -21.27
CA PHE A 142 0.01 2.26 -21.65
C PHE A 142 0.28 2.41 -23.15
N MET A 143 -0.76 2.34 -23.99
CA MET A 143 -0.65 2.62 -25.42
C MET A 143 -0.24 4.05 -25.73
N GLU A 144 -0.65 5.03 -24.91
CA GLU A 144 -0.21 6.42 -25.03
C GLU A 144 1.23 6.59 -24.55
N LEU A 145 1.52 6.16 -23.31
CA LEU A 145 2.83 6.39 -22.69
C LEU A 145 3.97 5.63 -23.38
N PHE A 146 3.68 4.52 -24.05
CA PHE A 146 4.65 3.82 -24.89
C PHE A 146 5.22 4.70 -26.02
N GLN A 147 4.46 5.66 -26.51
CA GLN A 147 4.89 6.57 -27.58
C GLN A 147 5.79 7.69 -27.07
N TRP A 148 5.91 7.86 -25.74
CA TRP A 148 6.66 8.95 -25.15
C TRP A 148 8.14 8.59 -25.00
N ARG A 149 9.01 9.58 -25.24
CA ARG A 149 10.45 9.43 -25.02
C ARG A 149 10.83 9.92 -23.64
N VAL A 150 11.81 9.25 -23.05
CA VAL A 150 12.30 9.59 -21.71
C VAL A 150 12.94 10.99 -21.69
N GLU A 151 13.59 11.42 -22.78
CA GLU A 151 14.16 12.78 -22.89
C GLU A 151 13.12 13.91 -22.87
N ASP A 152 11.86 13.61 -23.20
CA ASP A 152 10.75 14.57 -23.20
C ASP A 152 10.07 14.66 -21.83
N CYS A 153 10.36 13.73 -20.92
CA CYS A 153 9.70 13.61 -19.62
C CYS A 153 10.48 14.31 -18.51
N HIS A 154 9.87 14.38 -17.32
CA HIS A 154 10.56 14.85 -16.12
C HIS A 154 11.84 14.03 -15.86
N GLN A 155 12.90 14.68 -15.40
CA GLN A 155 14.26 14.10 -15.27
C GLN A 155 14.34 12.88 -14.33
N GLU A 156 13.45 12.82 -13.33
CA GLU A 156 13.38 11.70 -12.39
C GLU A 156 12.47 10.57 -12.89
N GLY A 157 11.80 10.76 -14.03
CA GLY A 157 10.73 9.91 -14.55
C GLY A 157 9.36 10.29 -13.98
N ILE A 158 8.36 9.47 -14.30
CA ILE A 158 6.96 9.66 -13.90
C ILE A 158 6.54 8.56 -12.93
N GLU A 159 5.83 8.92 -11.86
CA GLU A 159 5.16 8.00 -10.95
C GLU A 159 3.75 7.67 -11.46
N LEU A 160 3.45 6.37 -11.58
CA LEU A 160 2.11 5.88 -11.84
C LEU A 160 1.44 5.51 -10.51
N GLU A 161 0.32 6.15 -10.17
CA GLU A 161 -0.47 5.79 -9.01
C GLU A 161 -1.80 5.14 -9.44
N ILE A 162 -2.13 3.97 -8.89
CA ILE A 162 -3.41 3.28 -9.16
C ILE A 162 -4.39 3.56 -8.01
N ILE A 163 -5.54 4.13 -8.34
CA ILE A 163 -6.49 4.75 -7.40
C ILE A 163 -7.87 4.10 -7.52
N ALA A 164 -8.07 2.93 -6.91
CA ALA A 164 -9.40 2.32 -6.84
C ALA A 164 -10.11 2.75 -5.55
N ASP A 165 -10.54 4.01 -5.52
CA ASP A 165 -11.19 4.68 -4.37
C ASP A 165 -12.71 4.46 -4.30
N CYS A 166 -13.31 3.87 -5.34
CA CYS A 166 -14.72 3.54 -5.36
C CYS A 166 -15.03 2.23 -4.61
N GLU A 167 -15.91 2.33 -3.61
CA GLU A 167 -16.38 1.19 -2.83
C GLU A 167 -17.13 0.17 -3.68
N SER A 168 -16.91 -1.11 -3.39
CA SER A 168 -17.66 -2.21 -3.97
C SER A 168 -19.12 -2.23 -3.51
N HIS A 169 -19.91 -3.09 -4.15
CA HIS A 169 -21.26 -3.41 -3.69
C HIS A 169 -21.28 -3.86 -2.22
N TRP A 170 -20.35 -4.74 -1.84
CA TRP A 170 -20.28 -5.35 -0.52
C TRP A 170 -19.83 -4.36 0.55
N GLN A 171 -18.92 -3.46 0.20
CA GLN A 171 -18.46 -2.40 1.09
C GLN A 171 -19.60 -1.42 1.41
N LYS A 172 -20.30 -0.95 0.36
CA LYS A 172 -21.47 -0.08 0.53
C LYS A 172 -22.56 -0.75 1.34
N THR A 173 -22.89 -1.99 1.00
CA THR A 173 -23.92 -2.77 1.71
C THR A 173 -23.54 -2.94 3.19
N ALA A 174 -22.31 -3.31 3.51
CA ALA A 174 -21.88 -3.45 4.88
C ALA A 174 -21.93 -2.13 5.67
N GLY A 175 -21.54 -1.02 5.03
CA GLY A 175 -21.64 0.33 5.59
C GLY A 175 -23.08 0.73 5.91
N GLU A 176 -23.99 0.57 4.94
CA GLU A 176 -25.43 0.83 5.11
C GLU A 176 -26.02 0.01 6.27
N TYR A 177 -25.67 -1.29 6.36
CA TYR A 177 -26.12 -2.14 7.47
C TYR A 177 -25.58 -1.69 8.83
N ARG A 178 -24.34 -1.17 8.88
CA ARG A 178 -23.75 -0.67 10.13
C ARG A 178 -24.43 0.62 10.59
N GLU A 179 -24.79 1.52 9.67
CA GLU A 179 -25.51 2.76 9.97
C GLU A 179 -26.90 2.49 10.56
N LEU A 180 -27.55 1.40 10.15
CA LEU A 180 -28.84 0.98 10.71
C LEU A 180 -28.75 0.49 12.17
N ASN A 181 -27.55 0.26 12.71
CA ASN A 181 -27.28 -0.21 14.06
C ASN A 181 -28.19 -1.38 14.51
N PRO A 182 -28.21 -2.51 13.77
CA PRO A 182 -29.07 -3.64 14.10
C PRO A 182 -28.68 -4.22 15.48
N PRO A 183 -29.63 -4.53 16.37
CA PRO A 183 -29.32 -5.09 17.68
C PRO A 183 -28.58 -6.42 17.51
N SER A 184 -27.50 -6.58 18.27
CA SER A 184 -26.59 -7.72 18.24
C SER A 184 -27.23 -9.05 18.68
N ASP A 185 -28.39 -8.99 19.35
CA ASP A 185 -29.11 -10.16 19.84
C ASP A 185 -30.61 -10.09 19.54
N THR A 186 -31.07 -11.18 18.93
CA THR A 186 -32.44 -11.72 18.95
C THR A 186 -33.59 -10.73 19.15
N GLY A 187 -33.92 -9.97 18.12
CA GLY A 187 -35.18 -9.25 18.08
C GLY A 187 -35.51 -8.75 16.68
N HIS A 188 -36.62 -9.25 16.12
CA HIS A 188 -37.26 -8.63 14.97
C HIS A 188 -37.65 -7.19 15.36
N ARG A 189 -36.98 -6.18 14.80
CA ARG A 189 -37.43 -4.80 14.90
C ARG A 189 -37.53 -4.16 13.53
N ASN A 190 -38.51 -3.27 13.43
CA ASN A 190 -38.78 -2.46 12.27
C ASN A 190 -37.76 -1.32 12.21
N PHE A 191 -37.05 -1.18 11.10
CA PHE A 191 -36.16 -0.05 10.84
C PHE A 191 -36.81 0.93 9.87
N TYR A 192 -36.58 2.22 10.12
CA TYR A 192 -37.01 3.30 9.24
C TYR A 192 -35.78 3.83 8.50
N ASN A 193 -35.78 3.73 7.16
CA ASN A 193 -34.76 4.34 6.33
C ASN A 193 -35.05 5.85 6.23
N SER A 194 -34.14 6.72 6.67
CA SER A 194 -34.29 8.18 6.57
C SER A 194 -34.00 8.74 5.18
N LEU A 195 -33.60 7.90 4.21
CA LEU A 195 -33.19 8.31 2.87
C LEU A 195 -34.20 8.00 1.75
N SER A 196 -35.37 7.41 2.08
CA SER A 196 -36.49 7.29 1.14
C SER A 196 -37.61 8.24 1.53
N SER A 197 -38.11 9.02 0.56
CA SER A 197 -39.29 9.89 0.71
C SER A 197 -40.57 9.14 1.09
N GLU A 198 -40.52 7.81 1.06
CA GLU A 198 -41.54 6.89 1.52
C GLU A 198 -41.02 6.17 2.77
N LEU A 199 -41.74 6.28 3.89
CA LEU A 199 -41.55 5.50 5.12
C LEU A 199 -41.81 4.01 4.82
N GLN A 200 -40.85 3.31 4.22
CA GLN A 200 -40.90 1.86 4.13
C GLN A 200 -40.41 1.27 5.45
N ILE A 201 -41.31 0.55 6.12
CA ILE A 201 -41.02 -0.24 7.31
C ILE A 201 -40.26 -1.49 6.83
N PHE A 202 -38.99 -1.62 7.19
CA PHE A 202 -38.20 -2.79 6.81
C PHE A 202 -38.03 -3.74 7.99
N HIS A 203 -38.24 -5.03 7.72
CA HIS A 203 -37.87 -6.12 8.62
C HIS A 203 -36.41 -6.50 8.34
N ALA A 204 -35.46 -5.94 9.09
CA ALA A 204 -34.11 -6.49 9.08
C ALA A 204 -34.15 -7.81 9.88
N PRO A 205 -33.79 -8.97 9.28
CA PRO A 205 -33.69 -10.21 10.02
C PRO A 205 -32.62 -10.09 11.13
N PRO A 206 -32.73 -10.87 12.23
CA PRO A 206 -31.71 -10.88 13.27
C PRO A 206 -30.34 -11.22 12.66
N TYR A 207 -29.44 -10.25 12.67
CA TYR A 207 -28.12 -10.37 12.06
C TYR A 207 -27.14 -10.96 13.06
N HIS A 208 -26.76 -12.21 12.88
CA HIS A 208 -25.70 -12.83 13.67
C HIS A 208 -24.34 -12.50 13.06
N GLY A 209 -23.69 -11.43 13.55
CA GLY A 209 -22.23 -11.37 13.60
C GLY A 209 -21.59 -10.14 12.98
N HIS A 210 -21.12 -9.20 13.82
CA HIS A 210 -20.25 -8.07 13.45
C HIS A 210 -19.09 -8.43 12.52
N GLN A 211 -18.62 -9.68 12.58
CA GLN A 211 -17.59 -10.23 11.72
C GLN A 211 -17.97 -10.24 10.23
N VAL A 212 -19.20 -10.60 9.87
CA VAL A 212 -19.64 -10.65 8.46
C VAL A 212 -19.75 -9.25 7.86
N LEU A 213 -20.17 -8.25 8.64
CA LEU A 213 -20.14 -6.84 8.21
C LEU A 213 -18.71 -6.35 8.06
N HIS A 214 -17.82 -6.72 9.00
CA HIS A 214 -16.40 -6.39 8.89
C HIS A 214 -15.77 -6.99 7.63
N ASP A 215 -16.08 -8.25 7.31
CA ASP A 215 -15.60 -8.91 6.11
C ASP A 215 -16.13 -8.22 4.84
N GLY A 216 -17.39 -7.77 4.85
CA GLY A 216 -17.98 -6.98 3.75
C GLY A 216 -17.29 -5.63 3.52
N GLU A 217 -16.88 -4.92 4.57
CA GLU A 217 -16.09 -3.68 4.47
C GLU A 217 -14.68 -3.90 3.92
N LEU A 218 -14.15 -5.09 4.14
CA LEU A 218 -12.92 -5.58 3.53
C LEU A 218 -13.15 -6.23 2.15
N ASP A 219 -14.34 -6.04 1.57
CA ASP A 219 -14.74 -6.54 0.26
C ASP A 219 -14.61 -8.08 0.13
N PHE A 220 -14.76 -8.78 1.27
CA PHE A 220 -14.50 -10.21 1.44
C PHE A 220 -13.16 -10.62 0.81
N HIS A 221 -13.19 -11.06 -0.46
CA HIS A 221 -12.07 -11.56 -1.25
C HIS A 221 -12.10 -11.07 -2.72
N PHE A 222 -12.85 -10.01 -3.03
CA PHE A 222 -12.94 -9.48 -4.40
C PHE A 222 -11.69 -8.69 -4.77
N TRP A 223 -10.89 -9.27 -5.65
CA TRP A 223 -9.62 -8.69 -6.08
C TRP A 223 -9.74 -8.25 -7.52
N LEU A 224 -9.30 -7.03 -7.78
CA LEU A 224 -9.11 -6.52 -9.12
C LEU A 224 -7.96 -7.29 -9.77
N LYS A 225 -8.29 -7.99 -10.86
CA LYS A 225 -7.38 -8.71 -11.73
C LYS A 225 -7.35 -8.04 -13.09
N LEU A 226 -6.32 -8.36 -13.87
CA LEU A 226 -6.30 -8.01 -15.28
C LEU A 226 -7.16 -9.01 -16.05
N ASP A 227 -8.22 -8.52 -16.68
CA ASP A 227 -8.95 -9.21 -17.74
C ASP A 227 -8.12 -9.22 -19.04
N VAL A 228 -7.07 -10.06 -19.06
CA VAL A 228 -6.27 -10.33 -20.26
C VAL A 228 -6.46 -11.80 -20.66
N PRO A 229 -6.59 -12.12 -21.96
CA PRO A 229 -6.61 -13.51 -22.43
C PRO A 229 -5.38 -14.27 -21.91
N PHE A 230 -5.51 -15.58 -21.73
CA PHE A 230 -4.37 -16.40 -21.28
C PHE A 230 -3.16 -16.23 -22.23
N GLY A 231 -2.02 -15.83 -21.66
CA GLY A 231 -0.80 -15.51 -22.43
C GLY A 231 -0.82 -14.16 -23.16
N GLY A 232 -1.89 -13.37 -23.01
CA GLY A 232 -1.99 -12.01 -23.52
C GLY A 232 -1.31 -10.98 -22.60
N GLU A 233 -0.93 -9.85 -23.18
CA GLU A 233 -0.33 -8.74 -22.44
C GLU A 233 -1.30 -7.56 -22.31
N LEU A 234 -1.26 -6.87 -21.16
CA LEU A 234 -1.99 -5.62 -20.93
C LEU A 234 -1.68 -4.57 -22.01
N GLY A 235 -0.42 -4.49 -22.43
CA GLY A 235 0.06 -3.51 -23.40
C GLY A 235 1.58 -3.58 -23.58
N PRO A 236 2.16 -2.67 -24.37
CA PRO A 236 3.60 -2.59 -24.58
C PRO A 236 4.36 -2.15 -23.32
N LYS A 237 5.69 -2.33 -23.33
CA LYS A 237 6.57 -1.83 -22.26
C LYS A 237 6.61 -0.30 -22.26
N VAL A 238 6.54 0.32 -21.09
CA VAL A 238 6.51 1.77 -20.91
C VAL A 238 7.78 2.26 -20.19
N ASP A 239 8.66 2.94 -20.92
CA ASP A 239 9.97 3.38 -20.40
C ASP A 239 9.89 4.63 -19.51
N VAL A 240 8.85 5.45 -19.65
CA VAL A 240 8.75 6.75 -18.98
C VAL A 240 8.33 6.67 -17.51
N ILE A 241 7.79 5.52 -17.09
CA ILE A 241 7.38 5.29 -15.70
C ILE A 241 8.56 4.80 -14.87
N SER A 242 8.80 5.47 -13.75
CA SER A 242 9.89 5.23 -12.81
C SER A 242 9.41 4.88 -11.40
N GLY A 243 8.15 5.15 -11.08
CA GLY A 243 7.53 4.81 -9.80
C GLY A 243 6.16 4.16 -9.99
N LEU A 244 5.79 3.24 -9.10
CA LEU A 244 4.47 2.64 -9.03
C LEU A 244 3.94 2.74 -7.59
N SER A 245 2.76 3.33 -7.44
CA SER A 245 2.13 3.57 -6.14
C SER A 245 0.69 3.05 -6.08
N ILE A 246 0.37 2.36 -4.99
CA ILE A 246 -0.98 1.98 -4.58
C ILE A 246 -1.12 2.41 -3.12
N LEU A 247 -1.86 3.48 -2.88
CA LEU A 247 -1.89 4.17 -1.58
C LEU A 247 -3.19 3.90 -0.81
N ARG A 248 -3.23 4.28 0.46
CA ARG A 248 -4.36 4.03 1.38
C ARG A 248 -5.72 4.55 0.91
N ARG A 249 -5.75 5.54 0.04
CA ARG A 249 -7.01 6.02 -0.55
C ARG A 249 -7.66 5.01 -1.49
N THR A 250 -6.90 4.03 -1.97
CA THR A 250 -7.44 2.88 -2.68
C THR A 250 -8.09 1.93 -1.68
N VAL A 251 -9.40 1.72 -1.84
CA VAL A 251 -10.23 0.92 -0.92
C VAL A 251 -10.45 -0.51 -1.41
N ARG A 252 -10.14 -0.79 -2.69
CA ARG A 252 -10.25 -2.11 -3.32
C ARG A 252 -8.96 -2.93 -3.20
N HIS A 253 -9.09 -4.25 -3.29
CA HIS A 253 -7.96 -5.19 -3.32
C HIS A 253 -7.46 -5.40 -4.75
N PHE A 254 -6.14 -5.56 -4.91
CA PHE A 254 -5.53 -5.96 -6.18
C PHE A 254 -4.87 -7.32 -6.05
N ASP A 255 -5.01 -8.12 -7.10
CA ASP A 255 -4.28 -9.38 -7.20
C ASP A 255 -2.78 -9.10 -7.42
N PRO A 256 -1.87 -9.68 -6.61
CA PRO A 256 -0.44 -9.47 -6.81
C PRO A 256 0.09 -9.93 -8.18
N GLU A 257 -0.57 -10.87 -8.86
CA GLU A 257 -0.21 -11.25 -10.23
C GLU A 257 -0.55 -10.15 -11.24
N ALA A 258 -1.69 -9.47 -11.06
CA ALA A 258 -2.04 -8.31 -11.86
C ALA A 258 -0.99 -7.18 -11.69
N ILE A 259 -0.59 -6.92 -10.45
CA ILE A 259 0.47 -5.93 -10.17
C ILE A 259 1.82 -6.39 -10.73
N ALA A 260 2.16 -7.68 -10.64
CA ALA A 260 3.36 -8.25 -11.24
C ALA A 260 3.38 -8.04 -12.77
N HIS A 261 2.25 -8.27 -13.43
CA HIS A 261 2.10 -8.04 -14.87
C HIS A 261 2.29 -6.56 -15.20
N ILE A 262 1.69 -5.65 -14.43
CA ILE A 262 1.91 -4.20 -14.62
C ILE A 262 3.41 -3.88 -14.50
N ILE A 263 4.07 -4.36 -13.44
CA ILE A 263 5.50 -4.09 -13.20
C ILE A 263 6.39 -4.65 -14.32
N SER A 264 6.06 -5.82 -14.89
CA SER A 264 6.87 -6.44 -15.96
C SER A 264 6.89 -5.58 -17.25
N LEU A 265 5.90 -4.70 -17.40
CA LEU A 265 5.81 -3.71 -18.47
C LEU A 265 6.51 -2.39 -18.15
N LEU A 266 7.10 -2.22 -16.96
CA LEU A 266 7.78 -0.98 -16.51
C LEU A 266 9.30 -1.22 -16.37
N PRO A 267 10.06 -1.31 -17.47
CA PRO A 267 11.46 -1.70 -17.44
C PRO A 267 12.38 -0.74 -16.68
N ARG A 268 11.97 0.52 -16.49
CA ARG A 268 12.73 1.56 -15.78
C ARG A 268 12.20 1.84 -14.37
N LEU A 269 11.33 0.99 -13.84
CA LEU A 269 10.79 1.14 -12.49
C LEU A 269 11.93 1.14 -11.46
N ARG A 270 11.92 2.15 -10.59
CA ARG A 270 12.88 2.37 -9.51
C ARG A 270 12.21 2.25 -8.15
N ALA A 271 11.01 2.80 -8.01
CA ALA A 271 10.27 2.81 -6.76
C ALA A 271 8.95 2.02 -6.84
N LEU A 272 8.69 1.18 -5.84
CA LEU A 272 7.39 0.54 -5.62
C LEU A 272 6.87 0.91 -4.22
N ARG A 273 5.67 1.49 -4.16
CA ARG A 273 4.94 1.73 -2.90
C ARG A 273 3.57 1.07 -2.96
N TRP A 274 3.32 0.12 -2.07
CA TRP A 274 2.05 -0.58 -1.98
C TRP A 274 1.55 -0.65 -0.55
N GLU A 275 0.47 0.07 -0.28
CA GLU A 275 -0.27 0.03 0.98
C GLU A 275 -1.41 -1.01 0.86
N VAL A 276 -1.11 -2.23 1.29
CA VAL A 276 -1.99 -3.40 1.19
C VAL A 276 -3.10 -3.30 2.23
N ARG A 277 -4.35 -3.42 1.77
CA ARG A 277 -5.55 -3.43 2.61
C ARG A 277 -5.58 -4.67 3.54
N PRO A 278 -6.21 -4.59 4.74
CA PRO A 278 -6.42 -5.73 5.61
C PRO A 278 -7.20 -6.85 4.91
N HIS A 279 -6.88 -8.12 5.20
CA HIS A 279 -7.63 -9.25 4.67
C HIS A 279 -8.77 -9.63 5.61
N ALA A 280 -9.95 -9.92 5.06
CA ALA A 280 -11.10 -10.41 5.83
C ALA A 280 -10.82 -11.77 6.50
N HIS A 281 -10.12 -12.66 5.80
CA HIS A 281 -9.86 -14.03 6.24
C HIS A 281 -8.44 -14.48 5.91
N TRP A 282 -7.91 -15.43 6.68
CA TRP A 282 -6.56 -15.98 6.51
C TRP A 282 -6.38 -16.65 5.14
N GLU A 283 -7.43 -17.19 4.51
CA GLU A 283 -7.36 -17.78 3.17
C GLU A 283 -7.02 -16.73 2.09
N ALA A 284 -7.59 -15.53 2.18
CA ALA A 284 -7.24 -14.44 1.27
C ALA A 284 -5.83 -13.91 1.54
N GLU A 285 -5.43 -13.81 2.80
CA GLU A 285 -4.05 -13.50 3.16
C GLU A 285 -3.08 -14.54 2.57
N HIS A 286 -3.40 -15.83 2.69
CA HIS A 286 -2.61 -16.93 2.13
C HIS A 286 -2.53 -16.85 0.60
N LYS A 287 -3.67 -16.66 -0.08
CA LYS A 287 -3.71 -16.46 -1.54
C LYS A 287 -2.84 -15.25 -1.93
N PHE A 288 -2.85 -14.19 -1.14
CA PHE A 288 -2.14 -12.94 -1.46
C PHE A 288 -0.66 -13.21 -1.39
N HIS A 289 -0.21 -13.86 -0.32
CA HIS A 289 1.17 -14.29 -0.17
C HIS A 289 1.63 -15.26 -1.25
N HIS A 290 0.77 -16.20 -1.68
CA HIS A 290 1.09 -17.10 -2.79
C HIS A 290 1.36 -16.33 -4.09
N HIS A 291 0.44 -15.44 -4.46
CA HIS A 291 0.50 -14.63 -5.68
C HIS A 291 1.61 -13.58 -5.63
N LEU A 292 1.96 -13.06 -4.43
CA LEU A 292 3.05 -12.10 -4.24
C LEU A 292 4.41 -12.62 -4.74
N ARG A 293 4.57 -13.95 -4.83
CA ARG A 293 5.77 -14.56 -5.43
C ARG A 293 5.95 -14.15 -6.90
N SER A 294 4.86 -14.03 -7.67
CA SER A 294 4.88 -13.60 -9.06
C SER A 294 5.41 -12.17 -9.19
N LEU A 295 5.03 -11.28 -8.25
CA LEU A 295 5.55 -9.92 -8.19
C LEU A 295 7.08 -9.88 -8.05
N LEU A 296 7.66 -10.73 -7.19
CA LEU A 296 9.11 -10.77 -6.99
C LEU A 296 9.90 -11.17 -8.25
N PHE A 297 9.30 -11.96 -9.15
CA PHE A 297 9.92 -12.32 -10.43
C PHE A 297 9.78 -11.21 -11.48
N ALA A 298 8.77 -10.34 -11.33
CA ALA A 298 8.56 -9.21 -12.22
C ALA A 298 9.41 -7.98 -11.87
N LEU A 299 9.89 -7.85 -10.62
CA LEU A 299 10.66 -6.69 -10.17
C LEU A 299 11.92 -6.49 -11.03
N PRO A 300 12.12 -5.30 -11.63
CA PRO A 300 13.30 -5.04 -12.43
C PRO A 300 14.54 -4.86 -11.56
N PRO A 301 15.74 -5.26 -12.04
CA PRO A 301 16.99 -5.11 -11.29
C PRO A 301 17.34 -3.66 -10.94
N SER A 302 16.86 -2.68 -11.70
CA SER A 302 17.09 -1.24 -11.49
C SER A 302 16.37 -0.65 -10.28
N MET A 303 15.54 -1.44 -9.60
CA MET A 303 14.75 -0.99 -8.46
C MET A 303 15.64 -0.56 -7.28
N ASP A 304 15.38 0.63 -6.75
CA ASP A 304 16.15 1.25 -5.66
C ASP A 304 15.33 1.36 -4.36
N LYS A 305 14.00 1.43 -4.44
CA LYS A 305 13.09 1.61 -3.30
C LYS A 305 11.91 0.64 -3.37
N VAL A 306 11.67 -0.08 -2.27
CA VAL A 306 10.49 -0.93 -2.13
C VAL A 306 9.83 -0.67 -0.80
N LYS A 307 8.52 -0.41 -0.84
CA LYS A 307 7.66 -0.21 0.31
C LYS A 307 6.40 -1.03 0.13
N ILE A 308 6.23 -2.05 0.96
CA ILE A 308 5.00 -2.84 1.05
C ILE A 308 4.52 -2.76 2.50
N GLN A 309 3.46 -2.00 2.72
CA GLN A 309 2.91 -1.73 4.03
C GLN A 309 1.52 -2.35 4.14
N GLN A 310 1.33 -3.27 5.06
CA GLN A 310 0.00 -3.76 5.39
C GLN A 310 -0.68 -2.74 6.31
N GLN A 311 -1.89 -2.33 5.96
CA GLN A 311 -2.66 -1.45 6.84
C GLN A 311 -3.00 -2.19 8.14
N PRO A 312 -3.04 -1.50 9.29
CA PRO A 312 -3.38 -2.11 10.57
C PRO A 312 -4.68 -2.92 10.46
N THR A 313 -4.62 -4.19 10.86
CA THR A 313 -5.78 -5.06 10.89
C THR A 313 -6.52 -4.81 12.21
N SER A 314 -7.82 -4.51 12.14
CA SER A 314 -8.72 -4.73 13.28
C SER A 314 -9.08 -6.21 13.27
N LYS A 315 -8.11 -7.10 13.55
CA LYS A 315 -8.40 -8.54 13.58
C LYS A 315 -9.55 -8.80 14.56
N PRO A 316 -10.60 -9.55 14.15
CA PRO A 316 -11.56 -10.10 15.09
C PRO A 316 -10.81 -11.01 16.07
N LEU A 317 -11.21 -10.99 17.35
CA LEU A 317 -10.57 -11.68 18.47
C LEU A 317 -10.36 -13.21 18.27
N ASN A 318 -11.08 -13.81 17.31
CA ASN A 318 -11.17 -15.26 17.09
C ASN A 318 -10.77 -15.73 15.68
N SER A 319 -10.07 -14.89 14.89
CA SER A 319 -9.53 -15.36 13.61
C SER A 319 -8.41 -16.39 13.88
N PRO A 320 -8.52 -17.65 13.39
CA PRO A 320 -7.41 -18.60 13.49
C PRO A 320 -6.16 -17.96 12.87
N GLY A 321 -5.03 -18.12 13.56
CA GLY A 321 -3.86 -17.23 13.52
C GLY A 321 -3.25 -16.89 12.15
N PRO A 322 -2.31 -15.93 12.12
CA PRO A 322 -1.72 -15.42 10.87
C PRO A 322 -1.03 -16.49 10.02
N SER A 323 -1.09 -16.18 8.72
CA SER A 323 -0.60 -16.82 7.51
C SER A 323 0.74 -17.56 7.57
N GLU A 324 0.80 -18.66 6.82
CA GLU A 324 2.00 -19.40 6.50
C GLU A 324 3.19 -18.48 6.16
N HIS A 325 4.37 -18.90 6.62
CA HIS A 325 5.63 -18.31 6.22
C HIS A 325 5.74 -18.23 4.69
N LEU A 326 6.16 -17.07 4.17
CA LEU A 326 6.85 -17.00 2.88
C LEU A 326 8.36 -17.05 3.14
N PRO A 327 8.96 -18.25 3.34
CA PRO A 327 10.37 -18.41 3.72
C PRO A 327 11.39 -17.96 2.65
N GLY A 328 10.96 -17.20 1.64
CA GLY A 328 11.79 -16.69 0.55
C GLY A 328 11.49 -15.26 0.09
N LEU A 329 10.53 -14.52 0.70
CA LEU A 329 10.20 -13.16 0.25
C LEU A 329 11.44 -12.24 0.31
N GLY A 330 12.06 -12.18 1.48
CA GLY A 330 13.29 -11.40 1.71
C GLY A 330 14.44 -11.80 0.78
N PRO A 331 14.82 -13.09 0.75
CA PRO A 331 15.83 -13.58 -0.18
C PRO A 331 15.61 -13.25 -1.64
N ARG A 332 14.40 -13.48 -2.13
CA ARG A 332 14.09 -13.22 -3.54
C ARG A 332 14.12 -11.73 -3.85
N LEU A 333 13.58 -10.87 -2.98
CA LEU A 333 13.63 -9.42 -3.18
C LEU A 333 15.07 -8.91 -3.37
N ILE A 334 15.99 -9.33 -2.51
CA ILE A 334 17.39 -8.93 -2.57
C ILE A 334 18.09 -9.48 -3.82
N LEU A 335 17.73 -10.69 -4.25
CA LEU A 335 18.28 -11.30 -5.45
C LEU A 335 17.77 -10.64 -6.74
N SER A 336 16.48 -10.30 -6.78
CA SER A 336 15.86 -9.61 -7.92
C SER A 336 16.35 -8.17 -8.04
N CYS A 337 16.58 -7.48 -6.92
CA CYS A 337 16.89 -6.05 -6.89
C CYS A 337 18.22 -5.77 -6.16
N PRO A 338 19.38 -5.93 -6.82
CA PRO A 338 20.69 -5.80 -6.19
C PRO A 338 21.09 -4.35 -5.83
N TYR A 339 20.37 -3.35 -6.36
CA TYR A 339 20.66 -1.93 -6.14
C TYR A 339 19.73 -1.27 -5.12
N LEU A 340 18.94 -2.07 -4.36
CA LEU A 340 18.08 -1.54 -3.32
C LEU A 340 18.86 -0.66 -2.33
N THR A 341 18.28 0.49 -2.04
CA THR A 341 18.74 1.46 -1.06
C THR A 341 17.77 1.56 0.10
N ASN A 342 16.46 1.48 -0.18
CA ASN A 342 15.41 1.66 0.82
C ASN A 342 14.44 0.48 0.77
N ILE A 343 14.20 -0.12 1.94
CA ILE A 343 13.29 -1.25 2.11
C ILE A 343 12.34 -0.93 3.26
N TYR A 344 11.04 -1.00 2.99
CA TYR A 344 10.00 -1.01 3.99
C TYR A 344 9.08 -2.20 3.73
N MET A 345 9.03 -3.15 4.65
CA MET A 345 8.19 -4.33 4.55
C MET A 345 7.47 -4.56 5.88
N ASP A 346 6.17 -4.30 5.90
CA ASP A 346 5.28 -4.70 7.00
C ASP A 346 4.66 -6.09 6.75
N ILE A 347 5.10 -6.79 5.69
CA ILE A 347 4.83 -8.20 5.49
C ILE A 347 5.95 -9.00 6.15
N SER A 348 5.59 -10.04 6.89
CA SER A 348 6.55 -10.85 7.66
C SER A 348 7.60 -11.51 6.76
N VAL A 349 8.88 -11.26 7.07
CA VAL A 349 10.05 -11.85 6.39
C VAL A 349 10.85 -12.74 7.34
N ASP A 350 11.42 -13.83 6.81
CA ASP A 350 12.45 -14.61 7.49
C ASP A 350 13.74 -13.78 7.58
N VAL A 351 13.94 -13.16 8.74
CA VAL A 351 15.04 -12.22 9.00
C VAL A 351 16.39 -12.93 9.02
N ALA A 352 16.45 -14.18 9.51
CA ALA A 352 17.65 -15.00 9.46
C ALA A 352 18.13 -15.22 8.02
N LYS A 353 17.22 -15.60 7.10
CA LYS A 353 17.56 -15.77 5.67
C LYS A 353 17.85 -14.44 4.98
N PHE A 354 17.10 -13.39 5.29
CA PHE A 354 17.31 -12.05 4.76
C PHE A 354 18.73 -11.55 5.06
N PHE A 355 19.13 -11.56 6.33
CA PHE A 355 20.47 -11.14 6.76
C PHE A 355 21.56 -12.18 6.46
N GLY A 356 21.20 -13.43 6.16
CA GLY A 356 22.10 -14.45 5.64
C GLY A 356 22.82 -14.00 4.35
N MET A 357 22.18 -13.17 3.51
CA MET A 357 22.79 -12.63 2.28
C MET A 357 23.42 -11.26 2.48
N ARG A 358 23.95 -10.97 3.68
CA ARG A 358 24.61 -9.70 4.03
C ARG A 358 25.56 -9.11 2.96
N HIS A 359 26.22 -9.94 2.15
CA HIS A 359 27.09 -9.50 1.05
C HIS A 359 26.35 -8.76 -0.08
N ARG A 360 25.02 -8.93 -0.21
CA ARG A 360 24.15 -8.23 -1.16
C ARG A 360 23.50 -6.97 -0.58
N LEU A 361 23.61 -6.76 0.74
CA LEU A 361 22.97 -5.65 1.45
C LEU A 361 23.82 -4.37 1.51
N GLN A 362 24.89 -4.29 0.71
CA GLN A 362 25.89 -3.22 0.81
C GLN A 362 25.34 -1.83 0.43
N ASN A 363 24.28 -1.77 -0.38
CA ASN A 363 23.69 -0.53 -0.86
C ASN A 363 22.57 0.01 0.03
N ILE A 364 22.10 -0.79 0.99
CA ILE A 364 20.96 -0.45 1.83
C ILE A 364 21.33 0.68 2.78
N GLN A 365 20.52 1.74 2.76
CA GLN A 365 20.61 2.91 3.62
C GLN A 365 19.52 2.87 4.71
N TYR A 366 18.31 2.47 4.33
CA TYR A 366 17.16 2.42 5.23
C TYR A 366 16.44 1.09 5.08
N ALA A 367 16.22 0.40 6.19
CA ALA A 367 15.47 -0.85 6.20
C ALA A 367 14.49 -0.88 7.38
N CYS A 368 13.23 -1.18 7.11
CA CYS A 368 12.21 -1.46 8.11
C CYS A 368 11.53 -2.78 7.75
N ILE A 369 11.63 -3.80 8.62
CA ILE A 369 11.24 -5.17 8.29
C ILE A 369 10.43 -5.77 9.45
N ARG A 370 9.21 -6.19 9.15
CA ARG A 370 8.41 -7.06 10.02
C ARG A 370 8.92 -8.49 9.92
N THR A 371 8.92 -9.22 11.02
CA THR A 371 9.18 -10.66 10.99
C THR A 371 8.23 -11.44 11.90
N ASN A 372 7.94 -12.65 11.45
CA ASN A 372 7.13 -13.66 12.14
C ASN A 372 7.98 -14.78 12.72
N GLN A 373 9.30 -14.81 12.44
CA GLN A 373 10.21 -15.46 13.37
C GLN A 373 9.89 -14.79 14.68
N ALA A 374 9.50 -15.56 15.69
CA ALA A 374 9.34 -15.06 17.03
C ALA A 374 10.66 -14.40 17.37
N LEU A 375 10.73 -13.11 17.05
CA LEU A 375 11.98 -12.35 16.88
C LEU A 375 12.75 -12.41 18.17
N LEU A 376 11.97 -12.63 19.22
CA LEU A 376 12.37 -13.19 20.46
C LEU A 376 11.33 -14.25 20.82
N ASN A 377 11.79 -15.50 20.91
CA ASN A 377 11.06 -16.46 21.72
C ASN A 377 11.08 -15.94 23.17
N GLU A 378 10.07 -16.27 23.96
CA GLU A 378 10.14 -16.17 25.44
C GLU A 378 11.38 -16.92 25.98
N PHE A 379 11.96 -17.80 25.17
CA PHE A 379 13.23 -18.48 25.41
C PHE A 379 14.44 -17.58 25.06
N PRO A 380 15.20 -17.07 26.05
CA PRO A 380 16.24 -16.05 25.86
C PRO A 380 17.37 -16.43 24.89
N ASN A 381 17.63 -17.73 24.70
CA ASN A 381 18.75 -18.22 23.90
C ASN A 381 18.57 -18.02 22.40
N THR A 382 17.39 -18.29 21.85
CA THR A 382 17.13 -18.15 20.40
C THR A 382 17.07 -16.68 19.99
N SER A 383 16.48 -15.85 20.84
CA SER A 383 16.33 -14.40 20.67
C SER A 383 17.69 -13.71 20.60
N ASN A 384 18.62 -14.09 21.49
CA ASN A 384 19.99 -13.60 21.47
C ASN A 384 20.77 -14.02 20.20
N GLN A 385 20.52 -15.22 19.66
CA GLN A 385 21.15 -15.66 18.41
C GLN A 385 20.72 -14.78 17.22
N LEU A 386 19.41 -14.55 17.06
CA LEU A 386 18.89 -13.70 16.00
C LEU A 386 19.38 -12.26 16.14
N PHE A 387 19.33 -11.70 17.35
CA PHE A 387 19.87 -10.37 17.63
C PHE A 387 21.36 -10.26 17.30
N GLY A 388 22.14 -11.30 17.63
CA GLY A 388 23.55 -11.39 17.25
C GLY A 388 23.80 -11.55 15.75
N TRP A 389 22.87 -12.17 14.99
CA TRP A 389 22.94 -12.24 13.53
C TRP A 389 22.66 -10.89 12.88
N ILE A 390 21.69 -10.13 13.41
CA ILE A 390 21.40 -8.77 12.96
C ILE A 390 22.63 -7.88 13.16
N GLY A 391 23.23 -7.90 14.36
CA GLY A 391 24.46 -7.13 14.63
C GLY A 391 25.61 -7.50 13.68
N LYS A 392 25.78 -8.78 13.35
CA LYS A 392 26.76 -9.23 12.35
C LYS A 392 26.44 -8.71 10.95
N ALA A 393 25.18 -8.67 10.55
CA ALA A 393 24.78 -8.16 9.24
C ALA A 393 25.01 -6.65 9.14
N VAL A 394 24.60 -5.89 10.16
CA VAL A 394 24.82 -4.43 10.26
C VAL A 394 26.31 -4.09 10.12
N SER A 395 27.20 -4.85 10.76
CA SER A 395 28.66 -4.64 10.63
C SER A 395 29.22 -4.78 9.21
N THR A 396 28.43 -5.34 8.29
CA THR A 396 28.79 -5.55 6.88
C THR A 396 27.97 -4.69 5.90
N MET A 397 27.18 -3.74 6.41
CA MET A 397 26.33 -2.83 5.63
C MET A 397 26.87 -1.39 5.72
N PRO A 398 27.86 -1.01 4.90
CA PRO A 398 28.61 0.24 5.08
C PRO A 398 27.79 1.52 4.81
N LYS A 399 26.69 1.42 4.07
CA LYS A 399 25.82 2.58 3.75
C LYS A 399 24.61 2.69 4.67
N LEU A 400 24.44 1.76 5.61
CA LEU A 400 23.28 1.73 6.49
C LEU A 400 23.26 2.98 7.36
N ARG A 401 22.11 3.65 7.40
CA ARG A 401 21.82 4.81 8.25
C ARG A 401 20.77 4.48 9.30
N ALA A 402 19.77 3.67 8.94
CA ALA A 402 18.78 3.21 9.89
C ALA A 402 18.24 1.81 9.56
N LEU A 403 18.07 1.01 10.61
CA LEU A 403 17.45 -0.31 10.54
C LEU A 403 16.41 -0.44 11.65
N CYS A 404 15.18 -0.78 11.28
CA CYS A 404 14.11 -1.19 12.17
C CYS A 404 13.74 -2.65 11.86
N VAL A 405 13.80 -3.52 12.86
CA VAL A 405 13.28 -4.89 12.76
C VAL A 405 12.28 -5.09 13.88
N PHE A 406 11.04 -5.44 13.55
CA PHE A 406 9.98 -5.56 14.54
C PHE A 406 9.14 -6.83 14.37
N ASN A 407 8.54 -7.24 15.48
CA ASN A 407 7.52 -8.27 15.52
C ASN A 407 6.41 -7.79 16.46
N ILE A 408 5.17 -7.89 16.01
CA ILE A 408 3.99 -7.51 16.79
C ILE A 408 2.88 -8.54 16.55
N ASN A 409 2.40 -9.14 17.61
CA ASN A 409 1.19 -9.95 17.61
C ASN A 409 0.21 -9.40 18.67
N ASP A 410 -0.82 -10.17 19.01
CA ASP A 410 -1.88 -9.72 19.91
C ASP A 410 -1.43 -9.61 21.38
N THR A 411 -0.37 -10.32 21.77
CA THR A 411 0.07 -10.42 23.17
C THR A 411 1.49 -9.92 23.41
N VAL A 412 2.29 -9.80 22.34
CA VAL A 412 3.73 -9.60 22.41
C VAL A 412 4.19 -8.64 21.31
N ALA A 413 5.06 -7.70 21.68
CA ALA A 413 5.64 -6.73 20.74
C ALA A 413 7.13 -6.51 21.03
N CYS A 414 7.95 -6.46 19.99
CA CYS A 414 9.33 -5.99 20.07
C CYS A 414 9.75 -5.23 18.82
N VAL A 415 10.61 -4.24 19.03
CA VAL A 415 11.33 -3.54 17.99
C VAL A 415 12.82 -3.40 18.33
N ILE A 416 13.65 -3.60 17.31
CA ILE A 416 15.07 -3.29 17.32
C ILE A 416 15.29 -2.13 16.36
N ASN A 417 15.70 -0.99 16.89
CA ASN A 417 16.07 0.19 16.13
C ASN A 417 17.59 0.37 16.18
N CYS A 418 18.20 0.53 15.03
CA CYS A 418 19.61 0.83 14.87
C CYS A 418 19.73 2.10 14.05
N HIS A 419 20.38 3.12 14.61
CA HIS A 419 20.71 4.37 13.93
C HIS A 419 22.22 4.48 13.82
N VAL A 420 22.68 4.81 12.62
CA VAL A 420 24.09 5.00 12.29
C VAL A 420 24.25 6.43 11.78
N GLU A 421 24.87 7.26 12.61
CA GLU A 421 25.27 8.63 12.27
C GLU A 421 26.79 8.68 12.06
N ARG A 422 27.31 9.83 11.62
CA ARG A 422 28.75 9.98 11.31
C ARG A 422 29.67 9.68 12.51
N GLU A 423 29.21 9.97 13.71
CA GLU A 423 29.98 9.86 14.96
C GLU A 423 29.27 9.04 16.04
N SER A 424 28.05 8.56 15.76
CA SER A 424 27.25 7.85 16.73
C SER A 424 26.67 6.56 16.13
N PHE A 425 26.75 5.50 16.92
CA PHE A 425 26.05 4.26 16.65
C PHE A 425 25.11 4.03 17.83
N LYS A 426 23.82 3.90 17.58
CA LYS A 426 22.83 3.69 18.62
C LYS A 426 21.94 2.51 18.28
N VAL A 427 21.92 1.53 19.16
CA VAL A 427 20.96 0.42 19.12
C VAL A 427 20.01 0.57 20.29
N VAL A 428 18.72 0.59 20.00
CA VAL A 428 17.63 0.61 20.96
C VAL A 428 16.74 -0.60 20.73
N VAL A 429 16.43 -1.31 21.80
CA VAL A 429 15.55 -2.49 21.76
C VAL A 429 14.45 -2.27 22.76
N HIS A 430 13.19 -2.35 22.31
CA HIS A 430 12.01 -2.32 23.16
C HIS A 430 11.30 -3.68 23.05
N CYS A 431 11.02 -4.33 24.17
CA CYS A 431 10.36 -5.66 24.23
C CYS A 431 9.26 -5.63 25.29
N SER A 432 8.08 -6.17 25.02
CA SER A 432 6.97 -6.21 25.98
C SER A 432 7.08 -7.32 27.04
N TRP A 433 8.28 -7.87 27.25
CA TRP A 433 8.57 -8.89 28.26
C TRP A 433 10.03 -8.74 28.74
N PRO A 434 10.39 -9.32 29.90
CA PRO A 434 11.75 -9.24 30.42
C PRO A 434 12.76 -9.90 29.47
N PHE A 435 13.67 -9.12 28.91
CA PHE A 435 14.68 -9.61 27.97
C PHE A 435 16.06 -9.04 28.28
N ASP A 436 16.99 -9.92 28.62
CA ASP A 436 18.40 -9.57 28.78
C ASP A 436 19.22 -9.94 27.54
N VAL A 437 19.95 -8.94 27.04
CA VAL A 437 20.93 -9.15 25.97
C VAL A 437 22.21 -9.70 26.57
N ARG A 438 22.63 -10.88 26.10
CA ARG A 438 23.89 -11.52 26.51
C ARG A 438 25.10 -10.68 26.11
N ASP A 439 26.16 -10.78 26.90
CA ASP A 439 27.39 -10.01 26.68
C ASP A 439 28.08 -10.34 25.35
N ASP A 440 27.99 -11.58 24.87
CA ASP A 440 28.50 -11.95 23.55
C ASP A 440 27.74 -11.26 22.42
N THR A 441 26.45 -11.03 22.59
CA THR A 441 25.63 -10.26 21.65
C THR A 441 25.96 -8.77 21.71
N LYS A 442 26.08 -8.18 22.92
CA LYS A 442 26.52 -6.78 23.10
C LYS A 442 27.89 -6.55 22.44
N ALA A 443 28.82 -7.47 22.60
CA ALA A 443 30.15 -7.39 21.97
C ALA A 443 30.08 -7.37 20.43
N ARG A 444 29.16 -8.13 19.81
CA ARG A 444 28.94 -8.10 18.36
C ARG A 444 28.41 -6.75 17.88
N TRP A 445 27.48 -6.15 18.62
CA TRP A 445 26.93 -4.83 18.29
C TRP A 445 27.96 -3.71 18.47
N ARG A 446 28.78 -3.75 19.53
CA ARG A 446 29.93 -2.83 19.68
C ARG A 446 30.91 -2.95 18.51
N LYS A 447 31.18 -4.17 18.05
CA LYS A 447 32.00 -4.39 16.85
C LYS A 447 31.35 -3.80 15.58
N ALA A 448 30.02 -3.82 15.48
CA ALA A 448 29.28 -3.25 14.36
C ALA A 448 29.35 -1.72 14.33
N GLY A 449 29.35 -1.05 15.48
CA GLY A 449 29.43 0.41 15.59
C GLY A 449 30.81 1.03 15.36
N GLY A 450 31.84 0.24 15.04
CA GLY A 450 33.23 0.72 15.05
C GLY A 450 33.75 0.92 16.48
N GLN A 451 35.06 0.81 16.68
CA GLN A 451 35.70 0.81 18.02
C GLN A 451 35.66 2.17 18.76
N GLN A 452 34.48 2.74 19.02
CA GLN A 452 34.35 3.78 20.04
C GLN A 452 33.70 3.19 21.32
N PRO A 453 34.38 3.27 22.49
CA PRO A 453 33.92 2.61 23.72
C PRO A 453 32.81 3.34 24.48
N ASP A 454 32.42 4.57 24.09
CA ASP A 454 31.49 5.35 24.91
C ASP A 454 30.02 5.11 24.51
N GLU A 455 29.27 4.47 25.42
CA GLU A 455 27.80 4.42 25.54
C GLU A 455 26.93 4.15 24.27
N SER A 456 27.42 3.41 23.28
CA SER A 456 26.74 3.24 21.97
C SER A 456 25.58 2.22 21.90
N VAL A 457 25.30 1.47 22.98
CA VAL A 457 24.14 0.55 23.03
C VAL A 457 23.23 0.97 24.17
N ARG A 458 22.21 1.77 23.86
CA ARG A 458 21.17 2.16 24.83
C ARG A 458 20.03 1.16 24.76
N LEU A 459 20.08 0.16 25.64
CA LEU A 459 18.99 -0.77 25.87
C LEU A 459 17.92 -0.08 26.72
N VAL A 460 16.71 0.05 26.18
CA VAL A 460 15.55 0.60 26.88
C VAL A 460 14.52 -0.51 27.01
N LEU A 461 14.57 -1.22 28.12
CA LEU A 461 13.60 -2.28 28.41
C LEU A 461 12.30 -1.64 28.90
N GLU A 462 11.18 -1.95 28.24
CA GLU A 462 9.86 -1.41 28.56
C GLU A 462 8.84 -2.53 28.72
N ASP A 463 8.37 -2.74 29.95
CA ASP A 463 7.49 -3.87 30.29
C ASP A 463 6.02 -3.72 29.82
N SER A 464 5.73 -2.78 28.90
CA SER A 464 4.36 -2.46 28.48
C SER A 464 4.15 -2.65 26.99
N TYR A 465 3.35 -3.65 26.62
CA TYR A 465 2.93 -3.92 25.24
C TYR A 465 2.42 -2.66 24.50
N VAL A 466 1.63 -1.83 25.18
CA VAL A 466 1.05 -0.61 24.60
C VAL A 466 2.14 0.40 24.22
N THR A 467 3.18 0.52 25.06
CA THR A 467 4.30 1.45 24.84
C THR A 467 5.15 0.98 23.68
N VAL A 468 5.51 -0.32 23.66
CA VAL A 468 6.29 -0.91 22.55
C VAL A 468 5.53 -0.86 21.23
N LYS A 469 4.21 -1.08 21.25
CA LYS A 469 3.35 -0.93 20.08
C LYS A 469 3.34 0.51 19.56
N HIS A 470 3.28 1.50 20.45
CA HIS A 470 3.36 2.91 20.06
C HIS A 470 4.72 3.25 19.42
N GLU A 471 5.82 2.75 20.00
CA GLU A 471 7.15 2.93 19.44
C GLU A 471 7.28 2.30 18.04
N ILE A 472 6.76 1.08 17.84
CA ILE A 472 6.69 0.46 16.50
C ILE A 472 5.97 1.38 15.52
N MET A 473 4.82 1.95 15.91
CA MET A 473 4.07 2.87 15.03
C MET A 473 4.86 4.13 14.68
N LEU A 474 5.59 4.72 15.64
CA LEU A 474 6.45 5.88 15.39
C LEU A 474 7.58 5.56 14.41
N GLN A 475 8.25 4.41 14.60
CA GLN A 475 9.34 3.97 13.71
C GLN A 475 8.82 3.62 12.32
N GLN A 476 7.65 2.98 12.24
CA GLN A 476 6.97 2.73 10.98
C GLN A 476 6.68 4.04 10.24
N GLN A 477 6.15 5.06 10.92
CA GLN A 477 5.90 6.38 10.30
C GLN A 477 7.19 7.07 9.83
N TRP A 478 8.24 7.04 10.65
CA TRP A 478 9.52 7.66 10.30
C TRP A 478 10.19 6.97 9.11
N HIS A 479 10.32 5.64 9.13
CA HIS A 479 10.85 4.88 8.00
C HIS A 479 9.97 4.98 6.75
N SER A 480 8.66 5.09 6.92
CA SER A 480 7.70 5.33 5.83
C SER A 480 7.90 6.70 5.18
N GLY A 481 8.36 7.73 5.90
CA GLY A 481 8.73 9.02 5.31
C GLY A 481 10.06 8.99 4.55
N LEU A 482 10.92 8.02 4.84
CA LEU A 482 12.22 7.85 4.19
C LEU A 482 12.16 6.97 2.92
N CYS A 483 11.08 6.18 2.76
CA CYS A 483 10.85 5.27 1.64
C CYS A 483 9.63 5.69 0.83
#